data_AF-A0A2K3JYX8-F1
#
_entry.id   AF-A0A2K3JYX8-F1
#
_cell.length_a   1.000
_cell.length_b   1.000
_cell.length_c   1.000
_cell.angle_alpha   90.00
_cell.angle_beta   90.00
_cell.angle_gamma   90.00
#
_symmetry.space_group_name_H-M   'P 1'
#
loop_
_entity.id
_entity.type
_entity.pdbx_description
1 polymer ?
#
loop_
_entity_poly.entity_id
_entity_poly.type
_entity_poly.pdbx_seq_one_letter_code
_entity_poly.pdbx_strand_id
1 'polypeptide(L)'
;RNRTICYGLADFSVVQAICGRPLGLGFNDQTGDLYVADAYFGLVKIGPNGGGNVTQLGGPTQANSTTRFADGLDVDPDTGIIYFTIANTNYQLK
;
A
#
# COMPACT_ATOMS: atom_id res chain seq x y z
N ARG A 1 -6.30 -12.92 6.57
CA ARG A 1 -7.27 -12.33 5.62
C ARG A 1 -8.27 -13.41 5.19
N ASN A 2 -9.57 -13.08 5.13
CA ASN A 2 -10.60 -14.01 4.63
C ASN A 2 -10.48 -14.15 3.10
N ARG A 3 -10.23 -15.38 2.62
CA ARG A 3 -9.97 -15.63 1.20
C ARG A 3 -11.20 -15.46 0.31
N THR A 4 -12.41 -15.61 0.85
CA THR A 4 -13.63 -15.43 0.04
C THR A 4 -13.92 -13.96 -0.25
N ILE A 5 -13.47 -13.06 0.63
CA ILE A 5 -13.79 -11.62 0.58
C ILE A 5 -12.74 -10.84 -0.24
N CYS A 6 -11.45 -11.11 -0.01
CA CYS A 6 -10.36 -10.29 -0.58
C CYS A 6 -9.81 -10.76 -1.94
N TYR A 7 -10.41 -11.79 -2.55
CA TYR A 7 -9.94 -12.37 -3.83
C TYR A 7 -10.79 -11.92 -5.02
N GLY A 8 -11.53 -10.81 -4.89
CA GLY A 8 -12.28 -10.21 -6.00
C GLY A 8 -13.64 -10.85 -6.30
N LEU A 9 -14.15 -11.71 -5.41
CA LEU A 9 -15.49 -12.31 -5.53
C LEU A 9 -16.61 -11.43 -4.92
N ALA A 10 -16.23 -10.35 -4.24
CA ALA A 10 -17.14 -9.37 -3.64
C ALA A 10 -16.98 -8.01 -4.34
N ASP A 11 -18.00 -7.16 -4.22
CA ASP A 11 -17.94 -5.78 -4.73
C ASP A 11 -16.70 -5.05 -4.19
N PHE A 12 -15.81 -4.71 -5.12
CA PHE A 12 -14.50 -4.14 -4.81
C PHE A 12 -14.63 -2.79 -4.10
N SER A 13 -15.69 -2.02 -4.34
CA SER A 13 -15.89 -0.72 -3.70
C SER A 13 -16.09 -0.83 -2.18
N VAL A 14 -16.66 -1.95 -1.72
CA VAL A 14 -17.00 -2.18 -0.31
C VAL A 14 -15.83 -2.80 0.45
N VAL A 15 -15.06 -3.69 -0.20
CA VAL A 15 -14.04 -4.49 0.48
C VAL A 15 -12.66 -3.83 0.52
N GLN A 16 -12.41 -2.77 -0.24
CA GLN A 16 -11.12 -2.06 -0.28
C GLN A 16 -10.63 -1.62 1.12
N ALA A 17 -11.53 -1.14 1.97
CA ALA A 17 -11.19 -0.78 3.36
C ALA A 17 -10.68 -1.97 4.19
N ILE A 18 -11.18 -3.18 3.91
CA ILE A 18 -10.87 -4.41 4.65
C ILE A 18 -9.66 -5.13 4.04
N CYS A 19 -9.57 -5.10 2.71
CA CYS A 19 -8.62 -5.88 1.93
C CYS A 19 -7.41 -5.07 1.46
N GLY A 20 -7.47 -3.74 1.56
CA GLY A 20 -6.47 -2.82 1.05
C GLY A 20 -6.78 -2.39 -0.39
N ARG A 21 -6.07 -1.35 -0.83
CA ARG A 21 -6.07 -0.87 -2.22
C ARG A 21 -4.66 -0.38 -2.56
N PRO A 22 -3.79 -1.26 -3.08
CA PRO A 22 -2.47 -0.88 -3.56
C PRO A 22 -2.57 0.12 -4.72
N LEU A 23 -1.86 1.24 -4.62
CA LEU A 23 -1.78 2.28 -5.65
C LEU A 23 -0.36 2.43 -6.21
N GLY A 24 0.66 2.16 -5.39
CA GLY A 24 2.07 2.22 -5.77
C GLY A 24 2.82 0.98 -5.30
N LEU A 25 3.77 0.51 -6.11
CA LEU A 25 4.60 -0.66 -5.86
C LEU A 25 6.06 -0.34 -6.21
N GLY A 26 7.00 -0.88 -5.44
CA GLY A 26 8.43 -0.76 -5.72
C GLY A 26 9.21 -1.88 -5.05
N PHE A 27 10.10 -2.51 -5.80
CA PHE A 27 10.99 -3.54 -5.28
C PHE A 27 12.29 -2.91 -4.80
N ASN A 28 12.79 -3.41 -3.68
CA ASN A 28 14.20 -3.26 -3.35
C ASN A 28 14.94 -4.47 -3.90
N ASP A 29 15.67 -4.30 -5.00
CA ASP A 29 16.38 -5.39 -5.68
C ASP A 29 17.52 -5.99 -4.83
N GLN A 30 18.04 -5.24 -3.86
CA GLN A 30 19.10 -5.71 -2.97
C GLN A 30 18.56 -6.73 -1.95
N THR A 31 17.34 -6.54 -1.46
CA THR A 31 16.74 -7.40 -0.42
C THR A 31 15.65 -8.34 -0.96
N GLY A 32 15.11 -8.05 -2.14
CA GLY A 32 13.92 -8.69 -2.70
C GLY A 32 12.62 -8.30 -2.00
N ASP A 33 12.64 -7.31 -1.11
CA ASP A 33 11.43 -6.82 -0.45
C ASP A 33 10.57 -6.01 -1.42
N LEU A 34 9.26 -6.20 -1.34
CA LEU A 34 8.27 -5.39 -2.05
C LEU A 34 7.70 -4.34 -1.10
N TYR A 35 7.78 -3.07 -1.49
CA TYR A 35 7.11 -1.96 -0.83
C TYR A 35 5.83 -1.61 -1.57
N VAL A 36 4.77 -1.32 -0.81
CA VAL A 36 3.44 -1.03 -1.31
C VAL A 36 2.91 0.24 -0.67
N ALA A 37 2.50 1.20 -1.48
CA ALA A 37 1.68 2.33 -1.05
C ALA A 37 0.21 1.89 -1.16
N ASP A 38 -0.40 1.55 -0.02
CA ASP A 38 -1.79 1.14 0.08
C ASP A 38 -2.66 2.29 0.56
N ALA A 39 -3.79 2.53 -0.11
CA ALA A 39 -4.64 3.66 0.21
C ALA A 39 -5.28 3.60 1.60
N TYR A 40 -5.42 2.39 2.18
CA TYR A 40 -6.05 2.16 3.48
C TYR A 40 -5.05 1.72 4.55
N PHE A 41 -3.94 1.11 4.16
CA PHE A 41 -2.91 0.61 5.07
C PHE A 41 -1.59 1.40 5.06
N GLY A 42 -1.49 2.47 4.28
CA GLY A 42 -0.30 3.32 4.22
C GLY A 42 0.86 2.62 3.51
N LEU A 43 2.09 2.92 3.93
CA LEU A 43 3.29 2.26 3.42
C LEU A 43 3.45 0.89 4.09
N VAL A 44 3.53 -0.14 3.27
CA VAL A 44 3.61 -1.54 3.69
C VAL A 44 4.82 -2.21 3.04
N LYS A 45 5.52 -3.06 3.79
CA LYS A 45 6.59 -3.93 3.30
C LYS A 45 6.11 -5.37 3.26
N ILE A 46 6.45 -6.08 2.19
CA ILE A 46 6.19 -7.50 1.97
C ILE A 46 7.54 -8.18 1.70
N GLY A 47 7.88 -9.20 2.48
CA GLY A 47 9.15 -9.92 2.29
C GLY A 47 9.21 -10.67 0.94
N PRO A 48 10.42 -11.09 0.50
CA PRO A 48 10.65 -11.72 -0.82
C PRO A 48 9.87 -13.01 -1.06
N ASN A 49 9.48 -13.72 0.01
CA ASN A 49 8.66 -14.94 -0.06
C ASN A 49 7.15 -14.65 -0.17
N GLY A 50 6.76 -13.38 -0.20
CA GLY A 50 5.37 -12.96 -0.31
C GLY A 50 4.52 -13.29 0.91
N GLY A 51 3.41 -14.00 0.66
CA GLY A 51 2.24 -14.08 1.53
C GLY A 51 2.52 -14.46 2.99
N GLY A 52 2.44 -13.46 3.87
CA GLY A 52 2.42 -13.63 5.34
C GLY A 52 3.32 -12.65 6.09
N ASN A 53 4.45 -12.24 5.50
CA ASN A 53 5.37 -11.28 6.09
C ASN A 53 5.06 -9.87 5.60
N VAL A 54 3.93 -9.34 6.09
CA VAL A 54 3.46 -7.99 5.76
C VAL A 54 3.65 -7.11 6.99
N THR A 55 4.45 -6.07 6.86
CA THR A 55 4.75 -5.11 7.93
C THR A 55 4.32 -3.73 7.51
N GLN A 56 3.45 -3.09 8.30
CA GLN A 56 3.10 -1.69 8.10
C GLN A 56 4.22 -0.80 8.63
N LEU A 57 4.73 0.09 7.78
CA LEU A 57 5.87 0.96 8.10
C LEU A 57 5.44 2.37 8.54
N GLY A 58 4.33 2.87 8.01
CA GLY A 58 3.80 4.19 8.40
C GLY A 58 2.91 4.83 7.36
N GLY A 59 2.66 6.13 7.54
CA GLY A 59 1.80 6.91 6.64
C GLY A 59 0.32 6.91 7.04
N PRO A 60 -0.53 7.53 6.20
CA PRO A 60 -1.96 7.61 6.45
C PRO A 60 -2.60 6.24 6.27
N THR A 61 -3.46 5.89 7.20
CA THR A 61 -4.27 4.67 7.19
C THR A 61 -5.71 5.02 7.49
N GLN A 62 -6.62 4.07 7.24
CA GLN A 62 -8.02 4.24 7.62
C GLN A 62 -8.21 4.50 9.13
N ALA A 63 -7.26 4.06 9.97
CA ALA A 63 -7.32 4.29 11.42
C ALA A 63 -6.98 5.73 11.82
N ASN A 64 -6.26 6.50 11.00
CA ASN A 64 -5.78 7.84 11.34
C ASN A 64 -6.16 8.95 10.34
N SER A 65 -6.68 8.61 9.16
CA SER A 65 -7.10 9.57 8.15
C SER A 65 -8.21 9.03 7.27
N THR A 66 -9.22 9.86 7.01
CA THR A 66 -10.34 9.53 6.11
C THR A 66 -10.18 10.14 4.71
N THR A 67 -9.34 11.17 4.56
CA THR A 67 -9.18 11.90 3.30
C THR A 67 -7.78 11.78 2.71
N ARG A 68 -6.76 11.36 3.47
CA ARG A 68 -5.38 11.20 2.99
C ARG A 68 -5.06 9.72 2.83
N PHE A 69 -4.25 9.40 1.83
CA PHE A 69 -3.88 8.03 1.50
C PHE A 69 -2.50 7.98 0.83
N ALA A 70 -1.76 6.88 1.01
CA ALA A 70 -0.51 6.65 0.29
C ALA A 70 -0.84 6.30 -1.17
N ASP A 71 -0.13 6.92 -2.13
CA ASP A 71 -0.47 6.84 -3.55
C ASP A 71 0.65 6.19 -4.37
N GLY A 72 1.73 6.92 -4.68
CA GLY A 72 2.89 6.40 -5.38
C GLY A 72 4.08 6.15 -4.45
N LEU A 73 5.01 5.30 -4.89
CA LEU A 73 6.32 5.16 -4.25
C LEU A 73 7.39 4.79 -5.26
N ASP A 74 8.64 5.03 -4.88
CA ASP A 74 9.84 4.56 -5.56
C ASP A 74 10.91 4.17 -4.54
N VAL A 75 11.84 3.31 -4.94
CA VAL A 75 12.94 2.82 -4.09
C VAL A 75 14.26 3.16 -4.77
N ASP A 76 15.12 3.87 -4.06
CA ASP A 76 16.49 4.13 -4.52
C ASP A 76 17.25 2.80 -4.60
N PRO A 77 17.73 2.40 -5.79
CA PRO A 77 18.37 1.10 -5.99
C PRO A 77 19.76 0.98 -5.33
N ASP A 78 20.42 2.10 -5.04
CA ASP A 78 21.75 2.13 -4.43
C ASP A 78 21.65 2.13 -2.90
N THR A 79 20.71 2.90 -2.34
CA THR A 79 20.61 3.12 -0.89
C THR A 79 19.49 2.32 -0.22
N GLY A 80 18.49 1.87 -0.98
CA GLY A 80 17.27 1.24 -0.46
C GLY A 80 16.31 2.23 0.22
N ILE A 81 16.54 3.55 0.11
CA ILE A 81 15.63 4.57 0.64
C ILE A 81 14.32 4.53 -0.14
N ILE A 82 13.20 4.58 0.60
CA ILE A 82 11.86 4.59 0.03
C ILE A 82 11.32 6.01 0.04
N TYR A 83 10.92 6.49 -1.14
CA TYR A 83 10.20 7.75 -1.31
C TYR A 83 8.75 7.43 -1.66
N PHE A 84 7.78 8.06 -0.99
CA PHE A 84 6.37 7.83 -1.30
C PHE A 84 5.56 9.11 -1.15
N THR A 85 4.45 9.18 -1.89
CA THR A 85 3.54 10.32 -1.89
C THR A 85 2.29 10.05 -1.06
N ILE A 86 1.75 11.13 -0.49
CA ILE A 86 0.46 11.13 0.19
C ILE A 86 -0.49 12.03 -0.59
N ALA A 87 -1.54 11.44 -1.15
CA ALA A 87 -2.59 12.16 -1.86
C ALA A 87 -3.78 12.45 -0.94
N ASN A 88 -4.73 13.26 -1.44
CA ASN A 88 -5.93 13.63 -0.71
C ASN A 88 -7.16 13.58 -1.63
N THR A 89 -8.24 12.95 -1.17
CA THR A 89 -9.51 12.79 -1.92
C THR A 89 -10.27 14.09 -2.13
N ASN A 90 -9.92 15.17 -1.41
CA ASN A 90 -10.61 16.45 -1.48
C ASN A 90 -10.28 17.24 -2.76
N TYR A 91 -9.26 16.82 -3.52
CA TYR A 91 -8.80 17.54 -4.71
C TYR A 91 -8.92 16.65 -5.95
N GLN A 92 -9.49 17.19 -7.02
CA GLN A 92 -9.53 16.53 -8.32
C GLN A 92 -8.28 16.89 -9.13
N LEU A 93 -7.71 15.90 -9.83
CA LEU A 93 -6.72 16.15 -10.87
C LEU A 93 -7.38 17.02 -11.95
N LYS A 94 -6.75 18.15 -12.28
CA LYS A 94 -7.17 19.01 -13.37
C LYS A 94 -6.40 18.69 -14.63
#